data_AF-A0A2P7QW73-F1
#
_entry.id   AF-A0A2P7QW73-F1
#
_cell.length_a   1.000
_cell.length_b   1.000
_cell.length_c   1.000
_cell.angle_alpha   90.00
_cell.angle_beta   90.00
_cell.angle_gamma   90.00
#
_symmetry.space_group_name_H-M   'P 1'
#
loop_
_entity.id
_entity.type
_entity.pdbx_description
1 polymer ?
#
loop_
_entity_poly.entity_id
_entity_poly.type
_entity_poly.pdbx_seq_one_letter_code
_entity_poly.pdbx_strand_id
1 'polypeptide(L)'
;MVRVARALFPGLPPRPSQISPFGLQVDMRRGDRVMDDDCTIFVRNQEDGVVPASGVVVIADDTDGVQFTQAEQGGAGELYYSSDEFGQPEGVIVTPQVPGYWVTHAEDACDGSTVICPEIDRPGEAGWWHRLLEDHAVDPQRGAGIRIGIVDSGFAPQAGLEHVRFLSRPGERHDEQPRGPFWRHGEVVCRVIGDRAAPACCAPIAPGADLLFASASFTRRTLRHKRFLFPAALEPCELDLDPTHVADAVSRMVLEERVHLINLSLGTFDELPDETGLAEAIELAWSEGVLVVCAAGNEPYDRAAFPAVRDDCVGVGAIGRRGWGPPEGLGRFSEALSEEDGEVHGEAIFYSPLSAYGDGVDVVGPGVSILVAREGRPAFDVTGTSFAAPIVTGLLAVDLAGDEAYLAMPADARRAAHARQRLADLCIRTGVDEEWEGHGLPWLCDTRP
;
A
#
# COMPACT_ATOMS: atom_id res chain seq x y z
N MET A 1 5.11 -6.77 -21.85
CA MET A 1 3.99 -6.85 -20.88
C MET A 1 3.70 -8.21 -20.21
N VAL A 2 3.15 -9.27 -20.84
CA VAL A 2 3.00 -10.59 -20.15
C VAL A 2 4.35 -11.14 -19.69
N ARG A 3 5.44 -10.79 -20.40
CA ARG A 3 6.82 -11.05 -19.97
C ARG A 3 7.24 -10.20 -18.77
N VAL A 4 6.95 -8.89 -18.76
CA VAL A 4 7.16 -7.99 -17.60
C VAL A 4 6.40 -8.47 -16.39
N ALA A 5 5.10 -8.74 -16.50
CA ALA A 5 4.31 -9.29 -15.41
C ALA A 5 4.86 -10.63 -14.91
N ARG A 6 5.27 -11.55 -15.81
CA ARG A 6 5.89 -12.83 -15.40
C ARG A 6 7.28 -12.69 -14.79
N ALA A 7 8.02 -11.64 -15.13
CA ALA A 7 9.38 -11.43 -14.63
C ALA A 7 9.44 -10.41 -13.47
N LEU A 8 8.35 -9.65 -13.24
CA LEU A 8 8.00 -9.00 -11.97
C LEU A 8 7.52 -10.03 -10.94
N PHE A 9 6.85 -11.10 -11.41
CA PHE A 9 6.14 -12.08 -10.59
C PHE A 9 6.50 -13.52 -10.98
N PRO A 10 7.71 -14.01 -10.64
CA PRO A 10 8.21 -15.33 -11.07
C PRO A 10 7.44 -16.56 -10.50
N GLY A 11 6.32 -16.36 -9.80
CA GLY A 11 5.43 -17.39 -9.24
C GLY A 11 4.13 -17.65 -10.02
N LEU A 12 3.85 -16.91 -11.12
CA LEU A 12 2.65 -17.12 -11.95
C LEU A 12 2.67 -18.52 -12.62
N PRO A 13 1.70 -19.42 -12.36
CA PRO A 13 1.67 -20.72 -13.03
C PRO A 13 1.46 -20.57 -14.54
N PRO A 14 2.05 -21.45 -15.38
CA PRO A 14 1.80 -21.42 -16.80
C PRO A 14 0.34 -21.83 -17.08
N ARG A 15 -0.41 -20.99 -17.81
CA ARG A 15 -1.76 -21.35 -18.27
C ARG A 15 -1.78 -22.75 -18.92
N PRO A 16 -2.72 -23.65 -18.53
CA PRO A 16 -3.13 -24.74 -19.37
C PRO A 16 -3.90 -24.19 -20.58
N SER A 17 -3.25 -24.23 -21.74
CA SER A 17 -3.86 -24.36 -23.07
C SER A 17 -5.22 -23.68 -23.33
N GLN A 18 -5.17 -22.43 -23.79
CA GLN A 18 -5.94 -22.04 -24.97
C GLN A 18 -5.02 -21.27 -25.92
N ILE A 19 -4.24 -22.02 -26.70
CA ILE A 19 -3.65 -21.53 -27.94
C ILE A 19 -4.44 -22.15 -29.09
N SER A 20 -4.78 -21.29 -30.07
CA SER A 20 -4.65 -21.51 -31.52
C SER A 20 -5.95 -21.24 -32.30
N PRO A 21 -5.91 -20.90 -33.61
CA PRO A 21 -4.85 -20.32 -34.46
C PRO A 21 -5.35 -19.08 -35.24
N PHE A 22 -4.58 -18.00 -35.35
CA PHE A 22 -4.42 -17.29 -36.62
C PHE A 22 -3.09 -16.55 -36.59
N GLY A 23 -2.23 -16.88 -37.54
CA GLY A 23 -0.86 -16.44 -37.58
C GLY A 23 -0.71 -14.97 -37.95
N LEU A 24 0.21 -14.31 -37.27
CA LEU A 24 1.11 -13.38 -37.91
C LEU A 24 2.54 -13.85 -37.63
N GLN A 25 3.18 -14.43 -38.65
CA GLN A 25 4.63 -14.33 -38.73
C GLN A 25 4.94 -12.86 -39.00
N VAL A 26 5.46 -12.15 -38.01
CA VAL A 26 6.16 -10.90 -38.27
C VAL A 26 7.64 -11.24 -38.37
N ASP A 27 8.09 -11.30 -39.62
CA ASP A 27 9.49 -11.38 -40.01
C ASP A 27 10.14 -10.05 -39.60
N MET A 28 10.79 -10.00 -38.42
CA MET A 28 11.50 -8.82 -37.96
C MET A 28 12.84 -8.73 -38.70
N ARG A 29 12.83 -8.04 -39.85
CA ARG A 29 14.06 -7.49 -40.42
C ARG A 29 14.70 -6.59 -39.38
N ARG A 30 15.91 -6.95 -38.96
CA ARG A 30 16.88 -6.06 -38.32
C ARG A 30 17.00 -4.81 -39.19
N GLY A 31 16.36 -3.74 -38.75
CA GLY A 31 16.67 -2.40 -39.24
C GLY A 31 17.81 -1.89 -38.40
N ASP A 32 18.99 -1.74 -39.00
CA ASP A 32 20.08 -0.98 -38.41
C ASP A 32 19.56 0.43 -38.08
N ARG A 33 19.42 0.73 -36.79
CA ARG A 33 19.23 2.10 -36.31
C ARG A 33 20.33 2.44 -35.32
N VAL A 34 20.86 3.63 -35.55
CA VAL A 34 22.04 4.22 -34.93
C VAL A 34 21.74 4.53 -33.46
N MET A 35 22.65 4.05 -32.62
CA MET A 35 22.78 4.33 -31.18
C MET A 35 23.09 5.82 -30.95
N ASP A 36 22.22 6.48 -30.21
CA ASP A 36 22.47 7.73 -29.46
C ASP A 36 21.69 7.52 -28.15
N ASP A 37 22.42 7.24 -27.07
CA ASP A 37 22.05 6.25 -26.05
C ASP A 37 21.42 6.79 -24.75
N ASP A 38 20.80 7.97 -24.82
CA ASP A 38 20.08 8.60 -23.71
C ASP A 38 18.61 8.81 -24.08
N CYS A 39 17.69 8.31 -23.25
CA CYS A 39 16.26 8.50 -23.44
C CYS A 39 15.73 9.58 -22.49
N THR A 40 15.08 10.60 -23.07
CA THR A 40 14.37 11.64 -22.34
C THR A 40 12.86 11.41 -22.40
N ILE A 41 12.21 11.32 -21.25
CA ILE A 41 10.76 11.26 -21.10
C ILE A 41 10.26 12.59 -20.54
N PHE A 42 9.22 13.14 -21.15
CA PHE A 42 8.52 14.34 -20.68
C PHE A 42 7.29 13.96 -19.85
N VAL A 43 7.08 14.64 -18.73
CA VAL A 43 5.94 14.42 -17.84
C VAL A 43 5.02 15.63 -17.84
N ARG A 44 3.77 15.40 -18.24
CA ARG A 44 2.78 16.46 -18.48
C ARG A 44 1.45 16.16 -17.80
N ASN A 45 0.61 17.16 -17.59
CA ASN A 45 -0.80 16.96 -17.30
C ASN A 45 -1.62 16.85 -18.60
N GLN A 46 -2.92 16.61 -18.47
CA GLN A 46 -3.86 16.50 -19.60
C GLN A 46 -3.99 17.79 -20.45
N GLU A 47 -3.48 18.93 -19.96
CA GLU A 47 -3.48 20.23 -20.65
C GLU A 47 -2.10 20.65 -21.17
N ASP A 48 -1.14 19.70 -21.25
CA ASP A 48 0.26 19.91 -21.65
C ASP A 48 1.10 20.78 -20.68
N GLY A 49 0.59 21.00 -19.48
CA GLY A 49 1.30 21.61 -18.37
C GLY A 49 2.42 20.70 -17.84
N VAL A 50 3.56 21.27 -17.47
CA VAL A 50 4.71 20.53 -16.92
C VAL A 50 4.41 20.03 -15.51
N VAL A 51 4.61 18.74 -15.26
CA VAL A 51 4.44 18.12 -13.93
C VAL A 51 5.79 17.62 -13.42
N PRO A 52 6.38 18.23 -12.36
CA PRO A 52 7.55 17.68 -11.69
C PRO A 52 7.25 16.26 -11.21
N ALA A 53 8.14 15.31 -11.53
CA ALA A 53 7.93 13.90 -11.23
C ALA A 53 9.26 13.16 -11.05
N SER A 54 9.20 11.98 -10.46
CA SER A 54 10.24 10.94 -10.48
C SER A 54 9.76 9.75 -11.31
N GLY A 55 10.70 9.04 -11.93
CA GLY A 55 10.41 7.85 -12.73
C GLY A 55 11.13 6.61 -12.23
N VAL A 56 10.49 5.46 -12.37
CA VAL A 56 11.12 4.15 -12.29
C VAL A 56 10.96 3.48 -13.66
N VAL A 57 12.08 3.18 -14.30
CA VAL A 57 12.11 2.49 -15.59
C VAL A 57 12.13 1.00 -15.36
N VAL A 58 11.26 0.30 -16.07
CA VAL A 58 11.07 -1.14 -16.04
C VAL A 58 11.76 -1.74 -17.25
N ILE A 59 12.69 -2.66 -17.01
CA ILE A 59 13.58 -3.20 -18.04
C ILE A 59 13.49 -4.72 -18.00
N ALA A 60 13.20 -5.34 -19.15
CA ALA A 60 13.16 -6.79 -19.25
C ALA A 60 14.54 -7.34 -19.64
N ASP A 61 15.05 -8.29 -18.87
CA ASP A 61 16.25 -9.05 -19.21
C ASP A 61 15.85 -10.31 -20.00
N ASP A 62 16.55 -10.56 -21.11
CA ASP A 62 16.38 -11.74 -21.96
C ASP A 62 16.72 -13.07 -21.26
N THR A 63 17.27 -13.04 -20.03
CA THR A 63 17.86 -14.21 -19.35
C THR A 63 17.31 -14.57 -17.96
N ASP A 64 16.12 -14.09 -17.54
CA ASP A 64 15.30 -14.57 -16.39
C ASP A 64 14.87 -13.52 -15.33
N GLY A 65 14.61 -12.25 -15.67
CA GLY A 65 14.03 -11.28 -14.70
C GLY A 65 13.67 -9.88 -15.23
N VAL A 66 12.82 -9.14 -14.49
CA VAL A 66 12.64 -7.68 -14.67
C VAL A 66 13.60 -6.94 -13.75
N GLN A 67 14.28 -5.95 -14.30
CA GLN A 67 15.07 -4.98 -13.54
C GLN A 67 14.33 -3.66 -13.46
N PHE A 68 14.53 -2.98 -12.33
CA PHE A 68 14.05 -1.63 -12.12
C PHE A 68 15.26 -0.71 -11.96
N THR A 69 15.22 0.43 -12.64
CA THR A 69 16.20 1.50 -12.42
C THR A 69 15.49 2.82 -12.21
N GLN A 70 16.01 3.64 -11.31
CA GLN A 70 15.49 4.98 -11.09
C GLN A 70 15.88 5.84 -12.29
N ALA A 71 14.91 6.54 -12.89
CA ALA A 71 15.21 7.56 -13.88
C ALA A 71 15.89 8.76 -13.20
N GLU A 72 16.95 9.28 -13.82
CA GLU A 72 17.59 10.51 -13.40
C GLU A 72 16.67 11.71 -13.69
N GLN A 73 16.65 12.66 -12.76
CA GLN A 73 15.87 13.89 -12.94
C GLN A 73 16.74 14.94 -13.63
N GLY A 74 16.32 15.44 -14.79
CA GLY A 74 16.96 16.59 -15.42
C GLY A 74 16.20 17.87 -15.12
N GLY A 75 15.31 18.30 -16.02
CA GLY A 75 14.41 19.44 -15.82
C GLY A 75 13.14 19.12 -15.02
N ALA A 76 12.36 20.16 -14.71
CA ALA A 76 11.02 19.98 -14.17
C ALA A 76 10.17 19.21 -15.20
N GLY A 77 9.69 18.03 -14.81
CA GLY A 77 8.93 17.14 -15.70
C GLY A 77 9.76 16.49 -16.80
N GLU A 78 11.07 16.32 -16.59
CA GLU A 78 11.94 15.56 -17.50
C GLU A 78 12.64 14.44 -16.74
N LEU A 79 12.54 13.23 -17.28
CA LEU A 79 13.13 12.01 -16.73
C LEU A 79 14.09 11.41 -17.75
N TYR A 80 15.29 11.06 -17.30
CA TYR A 80 16.39 10.57 -18.14
C TYR A 80 16.78 9.16 -17.71
N TYR A 81 17.09 8.30 -18.67
CA TYR A 81 17.78 7.04 -18.40
C TYR A 81 18.60 6.60 -19.61
N SER A 82 19.69 5.88 -19.34
CA SER A 82 20.54 5.30 -20.39
C SER A 82 20.12 3.87 -20.69
N SER A 83 19.87 3.57 -21.96
CA SER A 83 19.51 2.21 -22.42
C SER A 83 20.72 1.27 -22.49
N ASP A 84 21.94 1.82 -22.58
CA ASP A 84 23.17 1.05 -22.77
C ASP A 84 23.57 0.22 -21.55
N GLU A 85 23.22 0.68 -20.36
CA GLU A 85 23.57 0.00 -19.11
C GLU A 85 22.64 -1.18 -18.79
N PHE A 86 21.41 -1.19 -19.32
CA PHE A 86 20.36 -2.05 -18.78
C PHE A 86 19.50 -2.78 -19.83
N GLY A 87 19.52 -2.40 -21.11
CA GLY A 87 18.70 -3.02 -22.16
C GLY A 87 17.50 -2.15 -22.57
N GLN A 88 16.56 -2.73 -23.33
CA GLN A 88 15.40 -1.97 -23.84
C GLN A 88 14.34 -1.81 -22.73
N PRO A 89 13.88 -0.57 -22.48
CA PRO A 89 12.82 -0.26 -21.52
C PRO A 89 11.49 -0.87 -22.00
N GLU A 90 10.78 -1.60 -21.14
CA GLU A 90 9.41 -2.04 -21.42
C GLU A 90 8.37 -1.02 -20.92
N GLY A 91 8.75 -0.13 -20.01
CA GLY A 91 7.90 0.96 -19.56
C GLY A 91 8.52 1.82 -18.48
N VAL A 92 7.80 2.86 -18.09
CA VAL A 92 8.15 3.77 -17.00
C VAL A 92 6.94 3.96 -16.10
N ILE A 93 7.14 3.90 -14.79
CA ILE A 93 6.17 4.34 -13.80
C ILE A 93 6.56 5.75 -13.38
N VAL A 94 5.62 6.68 -13.43
CA VAL A 94 5.85 8.10 -13.16
C VAL A 94 5.05 8.51 -11.93
N THR A 95 5.78 8.97 -10.92
CA THR A 95 5.24 9.43 -9.64
C THR A 95 5.41 10.93 -9.57
N PRO A 96 4.32 11.72 -9.57
CA PRO A 96 4.41 13.17 -9.45
C PRO A 96 5.09 13.58 -8.14
N GLN A 97 5.91 14.62 -8.21
CA GLN A 97 6.57 15.27 -7.07
C GLN A 97 5.81 16.52 -6.64
N VAL A 98 4.56 16.67 -7.06
CA VAL A 98 3.68 17.76 -6.63
C VAL A 98 2.27 17.20 -6.41
N PRO A 99 1.56 17.65 -5.37
CA PRO A 99 0.24 17.13 -5.05
C PRO A 99 -0.80 17.51 -6.11
N GLY A 100 -1.79 16.65 -6.28
CA GLY A 100 -2.96 16.85 -7.12
C GLY A 100 -2.96 16.03 -8.41
N TYR A 101 -2.06 15.06 -8.56
CA TYR A 101 -1.91 14.29 -9.79
C TYR A 101 -1.88 12.79 -9.50
N TRP A 102 -2.44 12.01 -10.43
CA TRP A 102 -2.37 10.55 -10.40
C TRP A 102 -0.96 10.04 -10.71
N VAL A 103 -0.55 8.98 -10.02
CA VAL A 103 0.59 8.15 -10.40
C VAL A 103 0.21 7.38 -11.65
N THR A 104 1.04 7.49 -12.70
CA THR A 104 0.75 6.91 -14.00
C THR A 104 1.90 6.05 -14.50
N HIS A 105 1.68 5.40 -15.63
CA HIS A 105 2.68 4.63 -16.32
C HIS A 105 2.63 4.92 -17.82
N ALA A 106 3.73 4.64 -18.50
CA ALA A 106 3.74 4.51 -19.95
C ALA A 106 4.48 3.25 -20.33
N GLU A 107 3.86 2.48 -21.21
CA GLU A 107 4.47 1.33 -21.87
C GLU A 107 5.31 1.80 -23.06
N ASP A 108 6.35 1.03 -23.41
CA ASP A 108 7.19 1.26 -24.58
C ASP A 108 7.75 2.71 -24.66
N ALA A 109 8.01 3.32 -23.49
CA ALA A 109 8.57 4.66 -23.41
C ALA A 109 9.94 4.70 -24.09
N CYS A 110 10.09 5.62 -25.04
CA CYS A 110 11.31 5.87 -25.78
C CYS A 110 11.63 7.37 -25.83
N ASP A 111 12.78 7.74 -26.38
CA ASP A 111 13.24 9.13 -26.37
C ASP A 111 12.20 10.07 -26.99
N GLY A 112 11.89 11.14 -26.28
CA GLY A 112 10.84 12.11 -26.64
C GLY A 112 9.42 11.72 -26.23
N SER A 113 9.22 10.57 -25.59
CA SER A 113 7.90 10.14 -25.11
C SER A 113 7.34 11.12 -24.08
N THR A 114 6.01 11.29 -24.10
CA THR A 114 5.30 12.09 -23.11
C THR A 114 4.41 11.18 -22.27
N VAL A 115 4.59 11.21 -20.95
CA VAL A 115 3.73 10.54 -19.98
C VAL A 115 2.79 11.55 -19.37
N ILE A 116 1.50 11.23 -19.40
CA ILE A 116 0.47 12.09 -18.81
C ILE A 116 0.23 11.66 -17.37
N CYS A 117 0.31 12.59 -16.43
CA CYS A 117 -0.17 12.48 -15.06
C CYS A 117 -1.40 13.37 -14.92
N PRO A 118 -2.62 12.82 -15.05
CA PRO A 118 -3.84 13.61 -14.96
C PRO A 118 -4.03 14.23 -13.57
N GLU A 119 -4.72 15.37 -13.51
CA GLU A 119 -5.14 15.96 -12.24
C GLU A 119 -6.21 15.11 -11.52
N ILE A 120 -6.16 15.11 -10.19
CA ILE A 120 -7.17 14.49 -9.33
C ILE A 120 -8.33 15.48 -9.13
N ASP A 121 -9.25 15.54 -10.10
CA ASP A 121 -10.41 16.43 -10.06
C ASP A 121 -11.66 15.73 -9.48
N ARG A 122 -11.63 15.42 -8.16
CA ARG A 122 -12.78 14.80 -7.45
C ARG A 122 -13.00 15.29 -6.01
N PRO A 123 -12.88 16.59 -5.66
CA PRO A 123 -12.86 17.04 -4.26
C PRO A 123 -14.15 16.78 -3.45
N GLY A 124 -15.27 16.37 -4.08
CA GLY A 124 -16.55 16.11 -3.42
C GLY A 124 -17.08 14.67 -3.55
N GLU A 125 -16.42 13.80 -4.31
CA GLU A 125 -16.90 12.44 -4.55
C GLU A 125 -16.19 11.45 -3.64
N ALA A 126 -16.91 10.72 -2.80
CA ALA A 126 -16.29 9.69 -1.97
C ALA A 126 -15.54 8.65 -2.82
N GLY A 127 -14.30 8.34 -2.43
CA GLY A 127 -13.57 7.18 -2.96
C GLY A 127 -14.35 5.88 -2.76
N TRP A 128 -14.13 4.90 -3.64
CA TRP A 128 -14.93 3.68 -3.65
C TRP A 128 -14.81 2.85 -2.35
N TRP A 129 -13.64 2.90 -1.69
CA TRP A 129 -13.40 2.21 -0.43
C TRP A 129 -14.27 2.75 0.72
N HIS A 130 -14.84 3.95 0.61
CA HIS A 130 -15.79 4.44 1.61
C HIS A 130 -17.15 3.76 1.53
N ARG A 131 -17.46 3.03 0.44
CA ARG A 131 -18.70 2.25 0.34
C ARG A 131 -18.75 1.14 1.39
N LEU A 132 -17.58 0.64 1.81
CA LEU A 132 -17.43 -0.37 2.86
C LEU A 132 -17.89 0.15 4.23
N LEU A 133 -18.04 1.47 4.42
CA LEU A 133 -18.52 2.07 5.66
C LEU A 133 -20.06 2.17 5.73
N GLU A 134 -20.76 2.01 4.60
CA GLU A 134 -22.21 2.22 4.49
C GLU A 134 -22.70 3.48 5.24
N ASP A 135 -23.63 3.33 6.18
CA ASP A 135 -24.24 4.40 6.96
C ASP A 135 -23.24 5.09 7.90
N HIS A 136 -22.11 4.45 8.23
CA HIS A 136 -21.05 5.06 9.04
C HIS A 136 -20.23 6.11 8.27
N ALA A 137 -20.28 6.14 6.94
CA ALA A 137 -19.42 6.99 6.12
C ALA A 137 -19.52 8.49 6.48
N VAL A 138 -20.70 8.94 6.92
CA VAL A 138 -20.98 10.33 7.27
C VAL A 138 -20.71 10.68 8.73
N ASP A 139 -20.48 9.70 9.61
CA ASP A 139 -20.26 9.93 11.04
C ASP A 139 -18.81 10.39 11.31
N PRO A 140 -18.57 11.63 11.77
CA PRO A 140 -17.23 12.11 12.09
C PRO A 140 -16.65 11.48 13.37
N GLN A 141 -17.44 10.72 14.14
CA GLN A 141 -17.02 10.03 15.36
C GLN A 141 -16.82 8.52 15.14
N ARG A 142 -16.92 8.01 13.91
CA ARG A 142 -16.67 6.59 13.63
C ARG A 142 -15.27 6.17 14.14
N GLY A 143 -15.25 5.08 14.91
CA GLY A 143 -14.05 4.60 15.62
C GLY A 143 -13.77 5.24 16.98
N ALA A 144 -14.62 6.18 17.46
CA ALA A 144 -14.44 6.81 18.77
C ALA A 144 -14.43 5.80 19.92
N GLY A 145 -13.51 5.99 20.86
CA GLY A 145 -13.30 5.07 21.98
C GLY A 145 -12.31 3.93 21.69
N ILE A 146 -11.95 3.73 20.42
CA ILE A 146 -10.89 2.79 20.02
C ILE A 146 -9.55 3.52 19.92
N ARG A 147 -8.50 2.84 20.39
CA ARG A 147 -7.11 3.32 20.35
C ARG A 147 -6.34 2.45 19.38
N ILE A 148 -5.74 3.07 18.37
CA ILE A 148 -5.01 2.38 17.30
C ILE A 148 -3.54 2.79 17.39
N GLY A 149 -2.69 1.79 17.62
CA GLY A 149 -1.24 1.92 17.48
C GLY A 149 -0.82 1.80 16.02
N ILE A 150 0.08 2.67 15.56
CA ILE A 150 0.63 2.64 14.20
C ILE A 150 2.15 2.67 14.31
N VAL A 151 2.82 1.64 13.80
CA VAL A 151 4.28 1.56 13.78
C VAL A 151 4.75 1.57 12.33
N ASP A 152 5.45 2.62 11.93
CA ASP A 152 5.87 2.83 10.56
C ASP A 152 7.11 3.76 10.48
N SER A 153 7.51 4.13 9.27
CA SER A 153 8.46 5.19 8.98
C SER A 153 8.03 6.54 9.54
N GLY A 154 8.94 7.17 10.29
CA GLY A 154 8.74 8.44 10.96
C GLY A 154 8.36 9.58 10.02
N PHE A 155 7.52 10.47 10.54
CA PHE A 155 7.12 11.71 9.89
C PHE A 155 6.90 12.80 10.94
N ALA A 156 6.85 14.05 10.49
CA ALA A 156 6.56 15.18 11.37
C ALA A 156 5.05 15.44 11.46
N PRO A 157 4.53 15.99 12.57
CA PRO A 157 3.13 16.41 12.67
C PRO A 157 2.70 17.32 11.51
N GLN A 158 1.49 17.09 10.98
CA GLN A 158 0.92 17.82 9.84
C GLN A 158 -0.54 18.21 10.11
N ALA A 159 -1.03 19.16 9.31
CA ALA A 159 -2.46 19.48 9.26
C ALA A 159 -3.31 18.23 8.93
N GLY A 160 -4.40 18.05 9.69
CA GLY A 160 -5.27 16.87 9.65
C GLY A 160 -4.86 15.75 10.62
N LEU A 161 -3.58 15.70 11.00
CA LEU A 161 -2.99 14.69 11.87
C LEU A 161 -2.53 15.26 13.23
N GLU A 162 -2.95 16.48 13.60
CA GLU A 162 -2.56 17.12 14.86
C GLU A 162 -3.03 16.35 16.10
N HIS A 163 -4.04 15.50 15.93
CA HIS A 163 -4.59 14.63 16.97
C HIS A 163 -3.77 13.34 17.17
N VAL A 164 -2.84 13.01 16.27
CA VAL A 164 -1.99 11.82 16.37
C VAL A 164 -0.98 12.04 17.49
N ARG A 165 -0.95 11.13 18.46
CA ARG A 165 0.01 11.17 19.57
C ARG A 165 1.27 10.39 19.20
N PHE A 166 2.38 11.11 19.03
CA PHE A 166 3.67 10.51 18.73
C PHE A 166 4.34 9.95 19.99
N LEU A 167 4.73 8.67 19.94
CA LEU A 167 5.42 7.93 21.00
C LEU A 167 6.93 7.97 20.79
N SER A 168 7.56 9.09 21.12
CA SER A 168 9.01 9.23 21.00
C SER A 168 9.74 8.32 21.99
N ARG A 169 10.90 7.79 21.59
CA ARG A 169 11.88 7.21 22.54
C ARG A 169 12.64 8.31 23.27
N PRO A 170 13.18 8.04 24.47
CA PRO A 170 14.11 8.95 25.13
C PRO A 170 15.30 9.29 24.23
N GLY A 171 15.43 10.58 23.85
CA GLY A 171 16.54 11.08 23.03
C GLY A 171 16.33 10.98 21.51
N GLU A 172 15.21 10.42 21.06
CA GLU A 172 14.83 10.39 19.65
C GLU A 172 14.43 11.79 19.19
N ARG A 173 15.05 12.25 18.10
CA ARG A 173 14.58 13.44 17.39
C ARG A 173 13.51 12.98 16.43
N HIS A 174 12.37 13.67 16.41
CA HIS A 174 11.41 13.51 15.32
C HIS A 174 12.15 13.73 14.00
N ASP A 175 11.92 12.83 13.03
CA ASP A 175 12.45 12.99 11.68
C ASP A 175 12.08 14.39 11.21
N GLU A 176 13.10 15.20 10.93
CA GLU A 176 12.88 16.47 10.23
C GLU A 176 12.21 16.09 8.91
N GLN A 177 11.11 16.76 8.55
CA GLN A 177 10.49 16.56 7.25
C GLN A 177 11.60 16.58 6.20
N PRO A 178 11.63 15.63 5.25
CA PRO A 178 12.42 15.87 4.06
C PRO A 178 11.98 17.23 3.53
N ARG A 179 12.93 18.17 3.39
CA ARG A 179 12.67 19.47 2.81
C ARG A 179 12.36 19.23 1.33
N GLY A 180 11.11 18.93 1.01
CA GLY A 180 10.72 18.50 -0.32
C GLY A 180 9.27 18.02 -0.40
N PRO A 181 8.79 17.69 -1.60
CA PRO A 181 7.42 17.25 -1.84
C PRO A 181 7.14 15.79 -1.44
N PHE A 182 8.15 15.10 -0.95
CA PHE A 182 8.14 13.67 -0.71
C PHE A 182 7.39 13.31 0.56
N TRP A 183 6.73 12.16 0.50
CA TRP A 183 5.89 11.66 1.58
C TRP A 183 6.58 10.52 2.30
N ARG A 184 6.53 10.58 3.63
CA ARG A 184 6.91 9.45 4.47
C ARG A 184 5.76 8.46 4.49
N HIS A 185 6.07 7.18 4.35
CA HIS A 185 5.06 6.12 4.27
C HIS A 185 4.15 6.12 5.51
N GLY A 186 4.69 6.37 6.70
CA GLY A 186 3.92 6.43 7.94
C GLY A 186 2.94 7.59 8.02
N GLU A 187 3.24 8.72 7.36
CA GLU A 187 2.28 9.82 7.21
C GLU A 187 1.06 9.34 6.44
N VAL A 188 1.27 8.69 5.30
CA VAL A 188 0.20 8.20 4.42
C VAL A 188 -0.68 7.18 5.15
N VAL A 189 -0.07 6.24 5.86
CA VAL A 189 -0.78 5.24 6.69
C VAL A 189 -1.69 5.93 7.72
N CYS A 190 -1.18 6.95 8.43
CA CYS A 190 -1.98 7.68 9.41
C CYS A 190 -3.12 8.46 8.76
N ARG A 191 -2.90 9.01 7.56
CA ARG A 191 -3.95 9.76 6.84
C ARG A 191 -5.11 8.88 6.42
N VAL A 192 -4.82 7.68 5.93
CA VAL A 192 -5.84 6.67 5.58
C VAL A 192 -6.74 6.34 6.78
N ILE A 193 -6.17 6.25 7.99
CA ILE A 193 -6.94 5.93 9.19
C ILE A 193 -7.68 7.15 9.74
N GLY A 194 -7.05 8.32 9.81
CA GLY A 194 -7.55 9.41 10.68
C GLY A 194 -7.38 10.85 10.22
N ASP A 195 -7.03 11.17 8.97
CA ASP A 195 -6.92 12.57 8.51
C ASP A 195 -8.21 13.40 8.69
N ARG A 196 -8.29 14.19 9.77
CA ARG A 196 -9.48 15.00 10.11
C ARG A 196 -9.65 16.24 9.23
N ALA A 197 -8.69 16.54 8.36
CA ALA A 197 -8.76 17.65 7.40
C ALA A 197 -9.05 17.18 5.97
N ALA A 198 -9.10 15.87 5.71
CA ALA A 198 -9.27 15.35 4.36
C ALA A 198 -10.65 15.69 3.76
N PRO A 199 -10.71 16.01 2.46
CA PRO A 199 -11.96 16.13 1.72
C PRO A 199 -12.62 14.77 1.54
N ALA A 200 -13.91 14.76 1.14
CA ALA A 200 -14.73 13.55 1.06
C ALA A 200 -14.12 12.41 0.22
N CYS A 201 -13.42 12.73 -0.87
CA CYS A 201 -12.76 11.75 -1.73
C CYS A 201 -11.56 11.03 -1.11
N CYS A 202 -11.01 11.58 -0.03
CA CYS A 202 -9.87 11.06 0.71
C CYS A 202 -10.21 10.89 2.19
N ALA A 203 -11.50 10.82 2.54
CA ALA A 203 -11.92 10.81 3.93
C ALA A 203 -11.27 9.63 4.67
N PRO A 204 -10.84 9.82 5.93
CA PRO A 204 -10.25 8.73 6.69
C PRO A 204 -11.28 7.66 7.04
N ILE A 205 -10.84 6.43 7.30
CA ILE A 205 -11.76 5.36 7.70
C ILE A 205 -12.29 5.56 9.13
N ALA A 206 -11.45 5.94 10.09
CA ALA A 206 -11.77 6.04 11.51
C ALA A 206 -11.32 7.37 12.15
N PRO A 207 -11.83 8.54 11.69
CA PRO A 207 -11.45 9.86 12.24
C PRO A 207 -11.71 10.03 13.73
N GLY A 208 -12.65 9.29 14.31
CA GLY A 208 -12.98 9.33 15.73
C GLY A 208 -12.00 8.57 16.62
N ALA A 209 -11.18 7.68 16.06
CA ALA A 209 -10.23 6.87 16.82
C ALA A 209 -9.09 7.72 17.42
N ASP A 210 -8.55 7.24 18.54
CA ASP A 210 -7.35 7.77 19.16
C ASP A 210 -6.13 7.12 18.50
N LEU A 211 -5.37 7.88 17.70
CA LEU A 211 -4.19 7.37 16.99
C LEU A 211 -2.91 7.63 17.78
N LEU A 212 -2.13 6.56 17.98
CA LEU A 212 -0.81 6.60 18.58
C LEU A 212 0.21 6.12 17.56
N PHE A 213 1.22 6.93 17.29
CA PHE A 213 2.21 6.64 16.26
C PHE A 213 3.60 6.45 16.87
N ALA A 214 4.31 5.39 16.49
CA ALA A 214 5.71 5.19 16.83
C ALA A 214 6.54 5.03 15.55
N SER A 215 7.65 5.76 15.49
CA SER A 215 8.61 5.60 14.41
C SER A 215 9.42 4.32 14.62
N ALA A 216 9.53 3.51 13.56
CA ALA A 216 10.49 2.43 13.47
C ALA A 216 11.61 2.72 12.45
N SER A 217 11.70 3.96 11.95
CA SER A 217 12.78 4.39 11.06
C SER A 217 14.16 4.10 11.66
N PHE A 218 15.09 3.70 10.80
CA PHE A 218 16.51 3.60 11.13
C PHE A 218 17.35 4.18 9.99
N THR A 219 18.43 4.89 10.31
CA THR A 219 19.39 5.41 9.30
C THR A 219 20.70 4.63 9.34
N ARG A 220 21.00 3.85 8.29
CA ARG A 220 22.26 3.10 8.13
C ARG A 220 23.41 3.97 7.58
N ARG A 221 24.35 4.38 8.43
CA ARG A 221 25.72 4.77 7.96
C ARG A 221 26.63 3.55 7.68
N THR A 222 26.11 2.33 7.70
CA THR A 222 26.86 1.10 7.42
C THR A 222 25.92 -0.02 6.97
N LEU A 223 26.27 -0.66 5.84
CA LEU A 223 25.67 -1.85 5.20
C LEU A 223 24.48 -1.59 4.26
N ARG A 224 24.82 -1.40 2.98
CA ARG A 224 23.89 -1.41 1.84
C ARG A 224 23.31 -2.81 1.68
N HIS A 225 21.98 -2.94 1.71
CA HIS A 225 21.31 -4.08 1.11
C HIS A 225 20.39 -3.56 -0.01
N LYS A 226 20.70 -3.95 -1.24
CA LYS A 226 19.94 -3.57 -2.44
C LYS A 226 18.83 -4.60 -2.61
N ARG A 227 17.62 -4.34 -2.12
CA ARG A 227 16.36 -4.99 -2.53
C ARG A 227 15.24 -4.47 -1.65
N PHE A 228 14.65 -3.35 -2.06
CA PHE A 228 13.26 -2.94 -1.79
C PHE A 228 13.07 -1.65 -2.60
N LEU A 229 12.72 -1.81 -3.89
CA LEU A 229 12.31 -0.73 -4.77
C LEU A 229 10.84 -0.97 -5.08
N PHE A 230 9.96 -0.30 -4.33
CA PHE A 230 8.57 -0.18 -4.74
C PHE A 230 8.38 1.19 -5.39
N PRO A 231 7.83 1.28 -6.61
CA PRO A 231 7.75 2.54 -7.36
C PRO A 231 6.77 3.57 -6.78
N ALA A 232 6.03 3.23 -5.72
CA ALA A 232 5.12 4.13 -5.00
C ALA A 232 5.69 4.67 -3.68
N ALA A 233 6.87 4.23 -3.23
CA ALA A 233 7.56 4.91 -2.15
C ALA A 233 8.08 6.24 -2.72
N LEU A 234 7.51 7.35 -2.27
CA LEU A 234 7.84 8.71 -2.67
C LEU A 234 9.26 9.15 -2.28
N GLU A 235 10.21 8.24 -2.04
CA GLU A 235 11.65 8.50 -1.93
C GLU A 235 12.44 7.24 -2.35
N PRO A 236 13.57 7.38 -3.07
CA PRO A 236 14.59 6.34 -3.16
C PRO A 236 15.37 6.34 -1.83
N CYS A 237 14.71 5.97 -0.74
CA CYS A 237 15.35 5.89 0.56
C CYS A 237 15.31 4.46 1.09
N GLU A 238 16.51 3.98 1.39
CA GLU A 238 16.87 2.94 2.35
C GLU A 238 16.00 3.05 3.63
N LEU A 239 14.75 2.59 3.60
CA LEU A 239 13.84 2.51 4.74
C LEU A 239 13.82 1.07 5.27
N ASP A 240 14.97 0.61 5.74
CA ASP A 240 15.04 -0.56 6.60
C ASP A 240 14.42 -0.16 7.95
N LEU A 241 13.12 -0.40 8.13
CA LEU A 241 12.52 -0.33 9.46
C LEU A 241 13.27 -1.33 10.36
N ASP A 242 13.69 -0.88 11.54
CA ASP A 242 14.43 -1.76 12.43
C ASP A 242 13.44 -2.67 13.18
N PRO A 243 13.49 -4.00 13.01
CA PRO A 243 12.56 -4.91 13.69
C PRO A 243 12.64 -4.81 15.22
N THR A 244 13.80 -4.45 15.77
CA THR A 244 13.96 -4.15 17.21
C THR A 244 13.17 -2.91 17.59
N HIS A 245 13.18 -1.90 16.72
CA HIS A 245 12.39 -0.70 16.92
C HIS A 245 10.89 -0.97 16.82
N VAL A 246 10.47 -1.86 15.92
CA VAL A 246 9.08 -2.30 15.84
C VAL A 246 8.66 -3.02 17.12
N ALA A 247 9.48 -3.97 17.60
CA ALA A 247 9.21 -4.74 18.81
C ALA A 247 9.05 -3.86 20.06
N ASP A 248 9.95 -2.88 20.25
CA ASP A 248 9.87 -1.90 21.34
C ASP A 248 8.60 -1.03 21.24
N ALA A 249 8.25 -0.57 20.03
CA ALA A 249 7.05 0.22 19.81
C ALA A 249 5.77 -0.56 20.13
N VAL A 250 5.66 -1.80 19.65
CA VAL A 250 4.55 -2.70 19.97
C VAL A 250 4.44 -2.90 21.48
N SER A 251 5.55 -3.21 22.14
CA SER A 251 5.58 -3.43 23.59
C SER A 251 5.09 -2.20 24.38
N ARG A 252 5.53 -0.99 23.99
CA ARG A 252 5.09 0.27 24.62
C ARG A 252 3.60 0.55 24.38
N MET A 253 3.12 0.34 23.15
CA MET A 253 1.71 0.52 22.82
C MET A 253 0.80 -0.38 23.65
N VAL A 254 1.24 -1.61 23.90
CA VAL A 254 0.51 -2.59 24.71
C VAL A 254 0.58 -2.24 26.20
N LEU A 255 1.80 -2.11 26.75
CA LEU A 255 2.02 -2.04 28.20
C LEU A 255 1.75 -0.65 28.79
N GLU A 256 2.07 0.42 28.05
CA GLU A 256 2.01 1.80 28.54
C GLU A 256 0.72 2.49 28.09
N GLU A 257 0.37 2.31 26.81
CA GLU A 257 -0.71 3.08 26.18
C GLU A 257 -2.04 2.34 26.10
N ARG A 258 -2.02 1.01 26.27
CA ARG A 258 -3.20 0.13 26.24
C ARG A 258 -4.04 0.35 24.98
N VAL A 259 -3.40 0.24 23.83
CA VAL A 259 -4.10 0.26 22.54
C VAL A 259 -5.05 -0.94 22.41
N HIS A 260 -5.98 -0.86 21.47
CA HIS A 260 -6.92 -1.93 21.15
C HIS A 260 -6.48 -2.73 19.92
N LEU A 261 -5.95 -2.00 18.93
CA LEU A 261 -5.46 -2.52 17.66
C LEU A 261 -4.07 -1.94 17.38
N ILE A 262 -3.23 -2.68 16.66
CA ILE A 262 -1.97 -2.17 16.11
C ILE A 262 -1.95 -2.44 14.60
N ASN A 263 -1.65 -1.41 13.80
CA ASN A 263 -1.40 -1.54 12.37
C ASN A 263 0.12 -1.59 12.10
N LEU A 264 0.56 -2.62 11.39
CA LEU A 264 1.92 -2.80 10.88
C LEU A 264 1.90 -2.86 9.35
N SER A 265 2.04 -1.70 8.70
CA SER A 265 2.15 -1.62 7.23
C SER A 265 3.60 -1.90 6.77
N LEU A 266 4.14 -3.01 7.23
CA LEU A 266 5.53 -3.44 7.04
C LEU A 266 5.60 -4.96 7.01
N GLY A 267 6.67 -5.50 6.45
CA GLY A 267 6.95 -6.93 6.51
C GLY A 267 8.22 -7.33 5.76
N THR A 268 8.64 -8.56 5.96
CA THR A 268 9.76 -9.17 5.25
C THR A 268 9.49 -10.65 4.97
N PHE A 269 10.00 -11.13 3.82
CA PHE A 269 10.02 -12.55 3.49
C PHE A 269 11.31 -13.24 3.96
N ASP A 270 12.32 -12.45 4.31
CA ASP A 270 13.61 -12.91 4.83
C ASP A 270 13.46 -13.37 6.29
N GLU A 271 14.35 -14.27 6.72
CA GLU A 271 14.44 -14.68 8.12
C GLU A 271 14.91 -13.50 8.98
N LEU A 272 14.18 -13.22 10.06
CA LEU A 272 14.60 -12.27 11.09
C LEU A 272 15.32 -12.99 12.22
N PRO A 273 16.39 -12.42 12.78
CA PRO A 273 17.01 -12.96 13.98
C PRO A 273 16.04 -12.92 15.17
N ASP A 274 16.02 -13.99 15.98
CA ASP A 274 15.21 -14.07 17.21
C ASP A 274 15.51 -12.90 18.16
N GLU A 275 16.75 -12.39 18.16
CA GLU A 275 17.19 -11.29 19.03
C GLU A 275 16.45 -9.96 18.77
N THR A 276 15.72 -9.85 17.66
CA THR A 276 14.88 -8.67 17.38
C THR A 276 13.71 -8.55 18.37
N GLY A 277 13.26 -9.66 18.96
CA GLY A 277 12.15 -9.68 19.92
C GLY A 277 10.78 -9.36 19.33
N LEU A 278 10.66 -9.27 17.99
CA LEU A 278 9.43 -8.84 17.33
C LEU A 278 8.32 -9.90 17.44
N ALA A 279 8.67 -11.18 17.33
CA ALA A 279 7.73 -12.27 17.54
C ALA A 279 7.15 -12.25 18.96
N GLU A 280 8.00 -12.10 19.98
CA GLU A 280 7.60 -12.02 21.38
C GLU A 280 6.76 -10.78 21.69
N ALA A 281 7.06 -9.64 21.05
CA ALA A 281 6.25 -8.44 21.19
C ALA A 281 4.84 -8.60 20.60
N ILE A 282 4.71 -9.35 19.50
CA ILE A 282 3.41 -9.68 18.90
C ILE A 282 2.64 -10.67 19.78
N GLU A 283 3.30 -11.69 20.30
CA GLU A 283 2.69 -12.64 21.25
C GLU A 283 2.20 -11.92 22.51
N LEU A 284 2.98 -10.97 23.01
CA LEU A 284 2.59 -10.10 24.11
C LEU A 284 1.33 -9.31 23.74
N ALA A 285 1.28 -8.68 22.57
CA ALA A 285 0.10 -7.93 22.10
C ALA A 285 -1.15 -8.82 22.09
N TRP A 286 -1.07 -10.01 21.50
CA TRP A 286 -2.17 -10.98 21.52
C TRP A 286 -2.58 -11.35 22.95
N SER A 287 -1.62 -11.69 23.81
CA SER A 287 -1.89 -12.12 25.18
C SER A 287 -2.56 -11.05 26.05
N GLU A 288 -2.30 -9.77 25.75
CA GLU A 288 -2.89 -8.59 26.40
C GLU A 288 -4.13 -8.05 25.66
N GLY A 289 -4.67 -8.84 24.73
CA GLY A 289 -5.93 -8.54 24.06
C GLY A 289 -5.85 -7.42 23.03
N VAL A 290 -4.69 -7.25 22.39
CA VAL A 290 -4.45 -6.32 21.29
C VAL A 290 -4.31 -7.12 20.00
N LEU A 291 -5.14 -6.84 19.00
CA LEU A 291 -5.02 -7.48 17.69
C LEU A 291 -4.06 -6.69 16.80
N VAL A 292 -3.10 -7.39 16.20
CA VAL A 292 -2.14 -6.81 15.26
C VAL A 292 -2.60 -7.09 13.83
N VAL A 293 -2.76 -6.04 13.02
CA VAL A 293 -3.17 -6.09 11.62
C VAL A 293 -1.98 -5.68 10.76
N CYS A 294 -1.63 -6.52 9.78
CA CYS A 294 -0.39 -6.45 9.03
C CYS A 294 -0.64 -6.43 7.53
N ALA A 295 0.19 -5.69 6.80
CA ALA A 295 0.24 -5.78 5.35
C ALA A 295 0.77 -7.16 4.92
N ALA A 296 0.09 -7.85 4.00
CA ALA A 296 0.50 -9.20 3.57
C ALA A 296 1.84 -9.25 2.82
N GLY A 297 2.21 -8.16 2.13
CA GLY A 297 3.43 -8.08 1.34
C GLY A 297 3.12 -7.70 -0.10
N ASN A 298 4.09 -7.08 -0.78
CA ASN A 298 3.90 -6.60 -2.15
C ASN A 298 4.67 -7.46 -3.17
N GLU A 299 4.82 -8.73 -2.83
CA GLU A 299 5.42 -9.78 -3.62
C GLU A 299 4.36 -10.88 -3.73
N PRO A 300 4.02 -11.36 -4.94
CA PRO A 300 2.97 -12.37 -5.12
C PRO A 300 3.47 -13.77 -4.80
N TYR A 301 4.00 -13.92 -3.59
CA TYR A 301 4.27 -15.22 -3.00
C TYR A 301 2.96 -15.80 -2.46
N ASP A 302 2.91 -17.13 -2.46
CA ASP A 302 1.84 -17.97 -1.91
C ASP A 302 1.85 -18.05 -0.38
N ARG A 303 2.55 -17.10 0.26
CA ARG A 303 2.46 -16.79 1.68
C ARG A 303 2.57 -15.30 1.91
N ALA A 304 2.03 -14.82 3.01
CA ALA A 304 2.28 -13.49 3.53
C ALA A 304 3.69 -13.32 4.12
N ALA A 305 4.15 -12.08 4.18
CA ALA A 305 5.40 -11.68 4.81
C ALA A 305 5.28 -11.82 6.34
N PHE A 306 6.41 -12.00 7.02
CA PHE A 306 6.44 -11.79 8.47
C PHE A 306 6.32 -10.28 8.77
N PRO A 307 5.49 -9.84 9.73
CA PRO A 307 4.76 -10.65 10.71
C PRO A 307 3.34 -11.08 10.32
N ALA A 308 2.81 -10.67 9.16
CA ALA A 308 1.46 -11.00 8.70
C ALA A 308 1.16 -12.52 8.69
N VAL A 309 2.16 -13.34 8.36
CA VAL A 309 2.03 -14.82 8.31
C VAL A 309 1.76 -15.50 9.65
N ARG A 310 1.85 -14.78 10.77
CA ARG A 310 1.69 -15.40 12.10
C ARG A 310 0.22 -15.59 12.45
N ASP A 311 -0.09 -16.71 13.10
CA ASP A 311 -1.41 -17.05 13.64
C ASP A 311 -1.96 -16.05 14.67
N ASP A 312 -1.15 -15.16 15.24
CA ASP A 312 -1.54 -14.12 16.21
C ASP A 312 -1.61 -12.71 15.59
N CYS A 313 -1.42 -12.61 14.27
CA CYS A 313 -1.65 -11.43 13.45
C CYS A 313 -2.91 -11.57 12.58
N VAL A 314 -3.23 -10.53 11.82
CA VAL A 314 -4.14 -10.58 10.67
C VAL A 314 -3.37 -10.09 9.45
N GLY A 315 -3.15 -10.93 8.46
CA GLY A 315 -2.57 -10.54 7.18
C GLY A 315 -3.61 -9.99 6.21
N VAL A 316 -3.30 -8.84 5.62
CA VAL A 316 -4.21 -8.11 4.73
C VAL A 316 -3.65 -8.02 3.31
N GLY A 317 -4.29 -8.71 2.38
CA GLY A 317 -4.03 -8.61 0.95
C GLY A 317 -4.67 -7.36 0.32
N ALA A 318 -4.25 -7.01 -0.89
CA ALA A 318 -4.69 -5.79 -1.59
C ALA A 318 -5.61 -6.09 -2.78
N ILE A 319 -6.75 -5.41 -2.82
CA ILE A 319 -7.67 -5.38 -3.97
C ILE A 319 -7.84 -3.97 -4.55
N GLY A 320 -8.20 -3.91 -5.83
CA GLY A 320 -8.59 -2.69 -6.52
C GLY A 320 -10.00 -2.78 -7.07
N ARG A 321 -10.60 -1.64 -7.41
CA ARG A 321 -11.90 -1.58 -8.09
C ARG A 321 -11.70 -1.51 -9.59
N ARG A 322 -12.39 -2.37 -10.34
CA ARG A 322 -12.41 -2.33 -11.80
C ARG A 322 -12.92 -0.96 -12.30
N GLY A 323 -12.19 -0.35 -13.22
CA GLY A 323 -12.57 0.95 -13.80
C GLY A 323 -12.29 2.17 -12.91
N TRP A 324 -11.54 2.02 -11.81
CA TRP A 324 -11.19 3.15 -10.94
C TRP A 324 -9.93 3.87 -11.43
N GLY A 325 -9.94 5.20 -11.37
CA GLY A 325 -8.83 6.06 -11.82
C GLY A 325 -8.82 6.35 -13.33
N PRO A 326 -7.88 7.20 -13.79
CA PRO A 326 -7.70 7.50 -15.21
C PRO A 326 -7.09 6.29 -15.94
N PRO A 327 -7.34 6.11 -17.26
CA PRO A 327 -6.80 5.00 -18.05
C PRO A 327 -5.27 4.79 -17.94
N GLU A 328 -4.52 5.88 -17.79
CA GLU A 328 -3.05 5.92 -17.66
C GLU A 328 -2.57 5.62 -16.23
N GLY A 329 -3.49 5.58 -15.27
CA GLY A 329 -3.21 5.39 -13.84
C GLY A 329 -2.56 4.05 -13.54
N LEU A 330 -1.69 4.03 -12.53
CA LEU A 330 -1.04 2.79 -12.08
C LEU A 330 -2.06 1.73 -11.63
N GLY A 331 -3.21 2.14 -11.08
CA GLY A 331 -4.29 1.22 -10.75
C GLY A 331 -4.89 0.51 -11.97
N ARG A 332 -4.98 1.18 -13.12
CA ARG A 332 -5.47 0.59 -14.38
C ARG A 332 -4.45 -0.38 -14.98
N PHE A 333 -3.17 -0.10 -14.80
CA PHE A 333 -2.10 -1.05 -15.12
C PHE A 333 -2.19 -2.31 -14.24
N SER A 334 -2.28 -2.12 -12.92
CA SER A 334 -2.46 -3.21 -11.95
C SER A 334 -3.69 -4.07 -12.29
N GLU A 335 -4.79 -3.42 -12.65
CA GLU A 335 -6.03 -4.08 -13.09
C GLU A 335 -5.85 -4.97 -14.33
N ALA A 336 -5.10 -4.49 -15.34
CA ALA A 336 -4.88 -5.22 -16.58
C ALA A 336 -3.99 -6.47 -16.38
N LEU A 337 -3.20 -6.49 -15.31
CA LEU A 337 -2.31 -7.58 -14.94
C LEU A 337 -2.92 -8.57 -13.96
N SER A 338 -4.03 -8.21 -13.31
CA SER A 338 -4.71 -9.08 -12.37
C SER A 338 -5.24 -10.34 -13.07
N GLU A 339 -5.01 -11.49 -12.44
CA GLU A 339 -5.54 -12.78 -12.91
C GLU A 339 -6.87 -13.15 -12.26
N GLU A 340 -7.20 -12.51 -11.13
CA GLU A 340 -8.38 -12.84 -10.32
C GLU A 340 -9.36 -11.68 -10.21
N ASP A 341 -10.62 -12.01 -10.44
CA ASP A 341 -11.76 -11.10 -10.48
C ASP A 341 -12.77 -11.47 -9.42
N GLY A 342 -13.25 -10.47 -8.70
CA GLY A 342 -14.29 -10.63 -7.69
C GLY A 342 -15.43 -9.64 -7.87
N GLU A 343 -16.53 -9.89 -7.19
CA GLU A 343 -17.63 -8.94 -7.05
C GLU A 343 -18.13 -8.93 -5.61
N VAL A 344 -18.35 -7.74 -5.07
CA VAL A 344 -18.95 -7.57 -3.75
C VAL A 344 -19.90 -6.38 -3.77
N HIS A 345 -21.17 -6.63 -3.44
CA HIS A 345 -22.22 -5.60 -3.37
C HIS A 345 -22.33 -4.73 -4.64
N GLY A 346 -22.10 -5.33 -5.81
CA GLY A 346 -22.13 -4.64 -7.11
C GLY A 346 -20.86 -3.84 -7.45
N GLU A 347 -19.82 -3.89 -6.60
CA GLU A 347 -18.47 -3.46 -6.95
C GLU A 347 -17.74 -4.60 -7.66
N ALA A 348 -17.45 -4.42 -8.94
CA ALA A 348 -16.47 -5.25 -9.63
C ALA A 348 -15.07 -4.89 -9.12
N ILE A 349 -14.36 -5.88 -8.61
CA ILE A 349 -13.02 -5.74 -8.02
C ILE A 349 -12.03 -6.68 -8.70
N PHE A 350 -10.74 -6.44 -8.46
CA PHE A 350 -9.67 -7.30 -8.89
C PHE A 350 -8.63 -7.43 -7.78
N TYR A 351 -7.92 -8.56 -7.76
CA TYR A 351 -6.83 -8.79 -6.81
C TYR A 351 -5.55 -8.18 -7.34
N SER A 352 -4.85 -7.41 -6.50
CA SER A 352 -3.61 -6.78 -6.91
C SER A 352 -2.61 -7.88 -7.29
N PRO A 353 -2.04 -7.88 -8.52
CA PRO A 353 -1.03 -8.85 -8.92
C PRO A 353 0.29 -8.70 -8.14
N LEU A 354 0.40 -7.61 -7.37
CA LEU A 354 1.50 -7.33 -6.46
C LEU A 354 1.24 -7.86 -5.05
N SER A 355 0.02 -8.27 -4.70
CA SER A 355 -0.27 -8.73 -3.33
C SER A 355 0.27 -10.14 -3.12
N ALA A 356 0.86 -10.39 -1.96
CA ALA A 356 0.96 -11.75 -1.43
C ALA A 356 -0.44 -12.36 -1.27
N TYR A 357 -0.52 -13.68 -1.41
CA TYR A 357 -1.72 -14.49 -1.25
C TYR A 357 -1.36 -15.78 -0.49
N GLY A 358 -2.33 -16.65 -0.25
CA GLY A 358 -2.13 -17.95 0.37
C GLY A 358 -1.95 -17.88 1.88
N ASP A 359 -0.97 -18.61 2.40
CA ASP A 359 -0.78 -18.80 3.83
C ASP A 359 -0.55 -17.47 4.56
N GLY A 360 -1.30 -17.21 5.62
CA GLY A 360 -1.22 -15.96 6.36
C GLY A 360 -1.90 -14.75 5.72
N VAL A 361 -2.67 -14.92 4.64
CA VAL A 361 -3.63 -13.89 4.18
C VAL A 361 -5.01 -14.21 4.76
N ASP A 362 -5.40 -13.45 5.78
CA ASP A 362 -6.66 -13.68 6.50
C ASP A 362 -7.84 -12.91 5.89
N VAL A 363 -7.58 -11.75 5.28
CA VAL A 363 -8.59 -10.88 4.66
C VAL A 363 -7.98 -10.08 3.52
N VAL A 364 -8.82 -9.46 2.70
CA VAL A 364 -8.39 -8.46 1.71
C VAL A 364 -8.99 -7.09 1.99
N GLY A 365 -8.27 -6.04 1.62
CA GLY A 365 -8.72 -4.66 1.75
C GLY A 365 -8.43 -3.82 0.51
N PRO A 366 -9.12 -2.68 0.34
CA PRO A 366 -8.81 -1.71 -0.70
C PRO A 366 -7.34 -1.26 -0.61
N GLY A 367 -6.56 -1.57 -1.63
CA GLY A 367 -5.12 -1.29 -1.64
C GLY A 367 -4.60 -0.76 -2.96
N VAL A 368 -5.46 -0.50 -3.95
CA VAL A 368 -5.04 0.02 -5.26
C VAL A 368 -5.68 1.37 -5.55
N SER A 369 -4.84 2.35 -5.87
CA SER A 369 -5.23 3.73 -6.22
C SER A 369 -6.13 4.39 -5.15
N ILE A 370 -5.71 4.26 -3.90
CA ILE A 370 -6.34 4.90 -2.74
C ILE A 370 -5.92 6.36 -2.70
N LEU A 371 -6.88 7.29 -2.67
CA LEU A 371 -6.58 8.73 -2.65
C LEU A 371 -6.28 9.20 -1.23
N VAL A 372 -5.18 9.95 -1.09
CA VAL A 372 -4.75 10.53 0.17
C VAL A 372 -4.62 12.04 0.02
N ALA A 373 -5.00 12.78 1.06
CA ALA A 373 -5.03 14.24 1.05
C ALA A 373 -3.82 14.87 1.75
N ARG A 374 -3.47 16.08 1.34
CA ARG A 374 -2.59 16.99 2.09
C ARG A 374 -3.24 18.35 2.11
N GLU A 375 -3.13 19.07 3.23
CA GLU A 375 -3.62 20.46 3.31
C GLU A 375 -5.10 20.60 2.86
N GLY A 376 -5.92 19.59 3.15
CA GLY A 376 -7.35 19.59 2.83
C GLY A 376 -7.70 19.38 1.35
N ARG A 377 -6.75 18.96 0.52
CA ARG A 377 -6.97 18.65 -0.91
C ARG A 377 -6.44 17.26 -1.28
N PRO A 378 -7.03 16.59 -2.28
CA PRO A 378 -6.47 15.35 -2.83
C PRO A 378 -5.06 15.62 -3.32
N ALA A 379 -4.14 14.76 -2.91
CA ALA A 379 -2.73 14.96 -3.19
C ALA A 379 -2.19 13.86 -4.10
N PHE A 380 -2.43 12.60 -3.78
CA PHE A 380 -1.87 11.47 -4.53
C PHE A 380 -2.76 10.25 -4.42
N ASP A 381 -2.61 9.30 -5.33
CA ASP A 381 -3.07 7.94 -5.15
C ASP A 381 -1.92 7.02 -4.71
N VAL A 382 -2.25 6.04 -3.87
CA VAL A 382 -1.29 5.09 -3.31
C VAL A 382 -1.77 3.66 -3.54
N THR A 383 -0.81 2.76 -3.77
CA THR A 383 -1.07 1.34 -4.09
C THR A 383 -0.14 0.43 -3.31
N GLY A 384 -0.68 -0.61 -2.68
CA GLY A 384 0.02 -1.63 -1.91
C GLY A 384 -0.80 -2.19 -0.74
N THR A 385 -0.41 -3.36 -0.25
CA THR A 385 -0.98 -3.97 0.98
C THR A 385 -0.80 -3.08 2.20
N SER A 386 0.23 -2.22 2.19
CA SER A 386 0.48 -1.19 3.18
C SER A 386 -0.67 -0.18 3.38
N PHE A 387 -1.57 -0.06 2.41
CA PHE A 387 -2.75 0.81 2.48
C PHE A 387 -4.05 0.02 2.67
N ALA A 388 -4.06 -1.26 2.29
CA ALA A 388 -5.15 -2.18 2.61
C ALA A 388 -5.21 -2.44 4.13
N ALA A 389 -4.08 -2.75 4.76
CA ALA A 389 -3.98 -3.00 6.20
C ALA A 389 -4.57 -1.87 7.09
N PRO A 390 -4.24 -0.57 6.87
CA PRO A 390 -4.82 0.50 7.66
C PRO A 390 -6.30 0.74 7.36
N ILE A 391 -6.77 0.46 6.14
CA ILE A 391 -8.21 0.52 5.85
C ILE A 391 -8.96 -0.56 6.64
N VAL A 392 -8.46 -1.80 6.63
CA VAL A 392 -9.03 -2.90 7.42
C VAL A 392 -8.97 -2.61 8.92
N THR A 393 -7.85 -2.08 9.40
CA THR A 393 -7.71 -1.65 10.80
C THR A 393 -8.75 -0.61 11.17
N GLY A 394 -8.96 0.38 10.32
CA GLY A 394 -9.97 1.41 10.52
C GLY A 394 -11.39 0.86 10.53
N LEU A 395 -11.73 -0.04 9.59
CA LEU A 395 -13.06 -0.66 9.52
C LEU A 395 -13.35 -1.47 10.79
N LEU A 396 -12.38 -2.26 11.24
CA LEU A 396 -12.48 -2.99 12.49
C LEU A 396 -12.62 -2.05 13.69
N ALA A 397 -11.88 -0.93 13.73
CA ALA A 397 -12.05 0.06 14.79
C ALA A 397 -13.46 0.67 14.82
N VAL A 398 -14.08 0.89 13.65
CA VAL A 398 -15.47 1.39 13.59
C VAL A 398 -16.46 0.35 14.12
N ASP A 399 -16.32 -0.94 13.76
CA ASP A 399 -17.17 -2.01 14.29
C ASP A 399 -17.02 -2.15 15.81
N LEU A 400 -15.78 -2.23 16.30
CA LEU A 400 -15.49 -2.41 17.72
C LEU A 400 -15.92 -1.21 18.58
N ALA A 401 -15.93 0.00 18.03
CA ALA A 401 -16.46 1.18 18.72
C ALA A 401 -17.97 1.03 19.06
N GLY A 402 -18.70 0.25 18.27
CA GLY A 402 -20.11 -0.08 18.48
C GLY A 402 -20.36 -1.35 19.30
N ASP A 403 -19.32 -2.06 19.72
CA ASP A 403 -19.39 -3.33 20.44
C ASP A 403 -19.15 -3.13 21.95
N GLU A 404 -20.24 -2.91 22.69
CA GLU A 404 -20.18 -2.77 24.16
C GLU A 404 -19.60 -4.00 24.86
N ALA A 405 -19.79 -5.20 24.28
CA ALA A 405 -19.25 -6.43 24.86
C ALA A 405 -17.73 -6.42 24.76
N TYR A 406 -17.17 -6.12 23.58
CA TYR A 406 -15.73 -5.97 23.36
C TYR A 406 -15.11 -4.91 24.29
N LEU A 407 -15.74 -3.73 24.38
CA LEU A 407 -15.24 -2.63 25.21
C LEU A 407 -15.22 -2.96 26.70
N ALA A 408 -16.12 -3.85 27.16
CA ALA A 408 -16.16 -4.33 28.53
C ALA A 408 -15.21 -5.51 28.82
N MET A 409 -14.58 -6.10 27.79
CA MET A 409 -13.70 -7.25 27.98
C MET A 409 -12.41 -6.87 28.73
N PRO A 410 -11.90 -7.75 29.60
CA PRO A 410 -10.55 -7.61 30.12
C PRO A 410 -9.54 -7.63 28.97
N ALA A 411 -8.42 -6.91 29.16
CA ALA A 411 -7.29 -6.92 28.23
C ALA A 411 -6.53 -8.25 28.37
N ASP A 412 -7.06 -9.29 27.71
CA ASP A 412 -6.43 -10.60 27.58
C ASP A 412 -6.71 -11.21 26.20
N ALA A 413 -6.08 -12.34 25.90
CA ALA A 413 -6.20 -13.04 24.62
C ALA A 413 -7.63 -13.25 24.10
N ARG A 414 -8.64 -13.32 24.99
CA ARG A 414 -10.05 -13.45 24.56
C ARG A 414 -10.53 -12.19 23.85
N ARG A 415 -10.05 -11.01 24.24
CA ARG A 415 -10.38 -9.74 23.59
C ARG A 415 -9.76 -9.64 22.20
N ALA A 416 -8.51 -10.08 22.03
CA ALA A 416 -7.89 -10.17 20.70
C ALA A 416 -8.62 -11.18 19.80
N ALA A 417 -8.96 -12.35 20.34
CA ALA A 417 -9.74 -13.36 19.63
C ALA A 417 -11.14 -12.84 19.24
N HIS A 418 -11.80 -12.07 20.11
CA HIS A 418 -13.08 -11.43 19.80
C HIS A 418 -12.94 -10.41 18.68
N ALA A 419 -11.92 -9.54 18.71
CA ALA A 419 -11.66 -8.60 17.62
C ALA A 419 -11.40 -9.31 16.28
N ARG A 420 -10.64 -10.42 16.28
CA ARG A 420 -10.43 -11.24 15.08
C ARG A 420 -11.74 -11.84 14.57
N GLN A 421 -12.56 -12.39 15.47
CA GLN A 421 -13.85 -12.96 15.09
C GLN A 421 -14.78 -11.89 14.51
N ARG A 422 -14.83 -10.70 15.11
CA ARG A 422 -15.58 -9.56 14.57
C ARG A 422 -15.11 -9.20 13.16
N LEU A 423 -13.80 -9.15 12.92
CA LEU A 423 -13.28 -8.90 11.58
C LEU A 423 -13.74 -9.98 10.57
N ALA A 424 -13.67 -11.26 10.93
CA ALA A 424 -14.15 -12.34 10.07
C ALA A 424 -15.66 -12.25 9.81
N ASP A 425 -16.45 -11.87 10.82
CA ASP A 425 -17.91 -11.67 10.69
C ASP A 425 -18.28 -10.52 9.75
N LEU A 426 -17.41 -9.50 9.63
CA LEU A 426 -17.58 -8.39 8.69
C LEU A 426 -17.26 -8.78 7.25
N CYS A 427 -16.50 -9.86 7.04
CA CYS A 427 -15.99 -10.20 5.72
C CYS A 427 -17.07 -10.81 4.83
N ILE A 428 -17.13 -10.30 3.61
CA ILE A 428 -17.97 -10.80 2.54
C ILE A 428 -17.08 -11.46 1.50
N ARG A 429 -17.39 -12.71 1.15
CA ARG A 429 -16.75 -13.43 0.06
C ARG A 429 -17.00 -12.72 -1.26
N THR A 430 -15.94 -12.48 -2.02
CA THR A 430 -16.02 -11.78 -3.31
C THR A 430 -16.17 -12.75 -4.49
N GLY A 431 -16.11 -14.06 -4.21
CA GLY A 431 -16.31 -15.12 -5.19
C GLY A 431 -15.01 -15.72 -5.72
N VAL A 432 -13.87 -15.31 -5.17
CA VAL A 432 -12.53 -15.88 -5.47
C VAL A 432 -12.19 -16.96 -4.44
N ASP A 433 -11.22 -17.81 -4.74
CA ASP A 433 -10.77 -18.84 -3.82
C ASP A 433 -10.24 -18.27 -2.50
N GLU A 434 -10.39 -19.05 -1.42
CA GLU A 434 -9.98 -18.69 -0.06
C GLU A 434 -8.48 -18.35 0.02
N GLU A 435 -7.65 -18.96 -0.81
CA GLU A 435 -6.22 -18.63 -0.90
C GLU A 435 -5.97 -17.16 -1.27
N TRP A 436 -6.85 -16.51 -2.01
CA TRP A 436 -6.68 -15.11 -2.39
C TRP A 436 -7.30 -14.14 -1.39
N GLU A 437 -8.46 -14.49 -0.83
CA GLU A 437 -9.23 -13.58 0.02
C GLU A 437 -9.20 -13.86 1.53
N GLY A 438 -8.71 -15.01 1.98
CA GLY A 438 -8.91 -15.46 3.35
C GLY A 438 -10.40 -15.52 3.68
N HIS A 439 -10.89 -14.69 4.60
CA HIS A 439 -12.31 -14.56 4.92
C HIS A 439 -13.11 -13.66 3.95
N GLY A 440 -12.45 -12.87 3.10
CA GLY A 440 -13.10 -11.92 2.18
C GLY A 440 -12.76 -10.46 2.46
N LEU A 441 -13.63 -9.57 1.98
CA LEU A 441 -13.52 -8.12 2.17
C LEU A 441 -14.40 -7.67 3.35
N PRO A 442 -13.86 -7.03 4.41
CA PRO A 442 -14.67 -6.49 5.49
C PRO A 442 -15.57 -5.36 4.98
N TRP A 443 -16.86 -5.45 5.33
CA TRP A 443 -17.89 -4.50 4.92
C TRP A 443 -18.84 -4.25 6.10
N LEU A 444 -18.97 -3.00 6.54
CA LEU A 444 -19.84 -2.61 7.67
C LEU A 444 -21.30 -2.61 7.21
N CYS A 445 -21.91 -3.79 7.10
CA CYS A 445 -23.36 -3.91 6.89
C CYS A 445 -24.09 -3.65 8.20
N ASP A 446 -25.17 -2.87 8.18
CA ASP A 446 -25.96 -2.52 9.38
C ASP A 446 -26.79 -3.69 9.96
N THR A 447 -26.44 -4.95 9.68
CA THR A 447 -27.08 -6.12 10.29
C THR A 447 -26.32 -6.54 11.54
N ARG A 448 -26.35 -5.71 12.58
CA ARG A 448 -26.16 -6.22 13.94
C ARG A 448 -27.43 -7.00 14.32
N PRO A 449 -27.33 -8.28 14.74
CA PRO A 449 -28.50 -9.09 15.11
C PRO A 449 -29.30 -8.54 16.29
#